data_AF-A0A3P7BAQ8-F1
#
_entry.id   AF-A0A3P7BAQ8-F1
#
_cell.length_a   1.000
_cell.length_b   1.000
_cell.length_c   1.000
_cell.angle_alpha   90.00
_cell.angle_beta   90.00
_cell.angle_gamma   90.00
#
_symmetry.space_group_name_H-M   'P 1'
#
loop_
_entity.id
_entity.type
_entity.pdbx_description
1 polymer ?
#
loop_
_entity_poly.entity_id
_entity_poly.type
_entity_poly.pdbx_seq_one_letter_code
_entity_poly.pdbx_strand_id
1 'polypeptide(L)'
;MTLEDLEDSWDRGIPRINTLFQKDRHTLAYDKGWRVRTEFKQYQVLKQNPFWWTHQRHDGKLWNLNNYRTDMIQALGGVEGILEHTLFKGTYFPTWEGLFWEKASGFEESMKYKKLTNAQRSGLNQIPNRRFTLWWSPTINRANVYVGFQVQLDLTGIFMHGKIPTLKISLIQIFRAHLWQKIHESVVMDLCQVFDQELDALEIETVQKETIHPRKSYKMNSSCADILLFASYKWPVSRPSLLADTKDTMDGTTTQKYWIDVQLRWGDYDSHDVERYCRAKFLDYTTDTMSIYPSPTGVMIAIDLAYNLHSAYGNWFPGCKPLIQQAMLKIMKANPALYVLRERIRKALQLYSSEPTEPYLSSQNYNELFSNQTIWFVDDTNVYRVTIHKTFEGNLTTKPINGAIFIFNPRTGQLFLKIIHTSVWAGQKRLGQLAKWKTAEEVAALIRSLPVEEQPKQIIVTRKGMLDPLEVHLLDFPNIVIKGSELQLPFQACLKVEKFGDLILKATEPQMVLFNLYDDWLKSISSYTAFSRLILILRALHVNNDKAKVTLKPDKTTITEPHHIWPTLTAEEWIKVEYQLKDLILADYGKKNK
;
A
#
# COMPACT_ATOMS: atom_id res chain seq x y z
N MET A 1 47.56 -30.63 2.79
CA MET A 1 46.90 -29.61 1.94
C MET A 1 45.66 -29.17 2.67
N THR A 2 45.77 -28.03 3.35
CA THR A 2 44.61 -27.29 3.84
C THR A 2 43.96 -26.55 2.65
N LEU A 3 42.75 -26.03 2.84
CA LEU A 3 42.08 -25.24 1.80
C LEU A 3 42.89 -24.00 1.43
N GLU A 4 43.59 -23.43 2.42
CA GLU A 4 44.44 -22.24 2.32
C GLU A 4 45.63 -22.46 1.37
N ASP A 5 46.25 -23.65 1.38
CA ASP A 5 47.37 -23.98 0.48
C ASP A 5 46.97 -23.98 -1.02
N LEU A 6 45.67 -24.08 -1.31
CA LEU A 6 45.13 -24.25 -2.66
C LEU A 6 44.34 -23.03 -3.15
N GLU A 7 44.20 -21.99 -2.35
CA GLU A 7 43.35 -20.83 -2.64
C GLU A 7 43.77 -20.11 -3.92
N ASP A 8 45.07 -19.90 -4.13
CA ASP A 8 45.64 -19.26 -5.32
C ASP A 8 45.39 -20.03 -6.63
N SER A 9 45.15 -21.34 -6.53
CA SER A 9 44.95 -22.25 -7.65
C SER A 9 43.53 -22.83 -7.75
N TRP A 10 42.64 -22.44 -6.84
CA TRP A 10 41.34 -23.07 -6.62
C TRP A 10 40.49 -23.18 -7.90
N ASP A 11 40.42 -22.09 -8.66
CA ASP A 11 39.65 -21.99 -9.92
C ASP A 11 40.51 -22.23 -11.18
N ARG A 12 41.71 -22.81 -11.04
CA ARG A 12 42.63 -23.11 -12.16
C ARG A 12 42.61 -24.59 -12.53
N GLY A 13 43.18 -24.91 -13.69
CA GLY A 13 43.33 -26.29 -14.20
C GLY A 13 42.16 -26.78 -15.07
N ILE A 14 42.43 -27.80 -15.88
CA ILE A 14 41.43 -28.59 -16.62
C ILE A 14 41.73 -30.06 -16.33
N PRO A 15 40.91 -30.76 -15.51
CA PRO A 15 39.73 -30.25 -14.79
C PRO A 15 40.07 -29.23 -13.69
N ARG A 16 39.10 -28.42 -13.27
CA ARG A 16 39.29 -27.42 -12.20
C ARG A 16 39.68 -28.07 -10.87
N ILE A 17 40.68 -27.51 -10.19
CA ILE A 17 41.22 -28.07 -8.93
C ILE A 17 40.13 -28.17 -7.85
N ASN A 18 39.23 -27.19 -7.76
CA ASN A 18 38.09 -27.20 -6.84
C ASN A 18 37.15 -28.42 -7.00
N THR A 19 37.16 -29.12 -8.14
CA THR A 19 36.32 -30.32 -8.34
C THR A 19 36.73 -31.48 -7.43
N LEU A 20 37.97 -31.48 -6.95
CA LEU A 20 38.48 -32.48 -6.00
C LEU A 20 37.77 -32.46 -4.64
N PHE A 21 37.11 -31.34 -4.31
CA PHE A 21 36.42 -31.09 -3.04
C PHE A 21 34.89 -31.10 -3.16
N GLN A 22 34.36 -31.59 -4.29
CA GLN A 22 32.91 -31.76 -4.46
C GLN A 22 32.36 -32.86 -3.54
N LYS A 23 31.15 -32.62 -3.00
CA LYS A 23 30.45 -33.57 -2.14
C LYS A 23 30.24 -34.94 -2.81
N ASP A 24 29.95 -34.95 -4.11
CA ASP A 24 29.57 -36.16 -4.85
C ASP A 24 30.74 -36.82 -5.59
N ARG A 25 32.00 -36.45 -5.30
CA ARG A 25 33.19 -36.90 -6.03
C ARG A 25 33.29 -38.43 -6.12
N HIS A 26 33.02 -39.14 -5.02
CA HIS A 26 33.11 -40.60 -4.98
C HIS A 26 32.11 -41.27 -5.92
N THR A 27 30.91 -40.70 -6.08
CA THR A 27 29.89 -41.18 -7.01
C THR A 27 30.27 -40.85 -8.46
N LEU A 28 30.78 -39.63 -8.71
CA LEU A 28 31.20 -39.18 -10.04
C LEU A 28 32.36 -39.99 -10.61
N ALA A 29 33.15 -40.66 -9.78
CA ALA A 29 34.19 -41.59 -10.24
C ALA A 29 33.63 -42.72 -11.13
N TYR A 30 32.37 -43.11 -10.95
CA TYR A 30 31.70 -44.15 -11.75
C TYR A 30 30.98 -43.61 -13.00
N ASP A 31 30.81 -42.30 -13.13
CA ASP A 31 30.14 -41.67 -14.27
C ASP A 31 31.07 -41.57 -15.49
N LYS A 32 31.24 -42.69 -16.21
CA LYS A 32 32.05 -42.79 -17.43
C LYS A 32 31.23 -42.51 -18.70
N GLY A 33 31.91 -42.04 -19.75
CA GLY A 33 31.27 -41.75 -21.04
C GLY A 33 30.31 -40.56 -21.03
N TRP A 34 30.37 -39.71 -19.99
CA TRP A 34 29.44 -38.60 -19.80
C TRP A 34 29.50 -37.55 -20.92
N ARG A 35 30.65 -37.34 -21.59
CA ARG A 35 30.78 -36.38 -22.70
C ARG A 35 29.91 -36.76 -23.90
N VAL A 36 30.08 -38.00 -24.39
CA VAL A 36 29.26 -38.54 -25.49
C VAL A 36 27.78 -38.60 -25.08
N ARG A 37 27.50 -38.93 -23.81
CA ARG A 37 26.13 -38.92 -23.28
C ARG A 37 25.49 -37.53 -23.35
N THR A 38 26.21 -36.47 -22.99
CA THR A 38 25.73 -35.08 -23.08
C THR A 38 25.53 -34.64 -24.52
N GLU A 39 26.45 -35.01 -25.42
CA GLU A 39 26.31 -34.72 -26.85
C GLU A 39 25.07 -35.39 -27.45
N PHE A 40 24.84 -36.66 -27.12
CA PHE A 40 23.70 -37.43 -27.62
C PHE A 40 22.35 -36.99 -27.01
N LYS A 41 22.35 -36.12 -25.98
CA LYS A 41 21.11 -35.54 -25.46
C LYS A 41 20.35 -34.75 -26.52
N GLN A 42 21.00 -34.25 -27.57
CA GLN A 42 20.31 -33.59 -28.69
C GLN A 42 19.26 -34.48 -29.37
N TYR A 43 19.43 -35.80 -29.34
CA TYR A 43 18.49 -36.77 -29.92
C TYR A 43 17.40 -37.22 -28.91
N GLN A 44 17.56 -36.90 -27.63
CA GLN A 44 16.65 -37.32 -26.55
C GLN A 44 15.83 -36.17 -25.99
N VAL A 45 16.36 -34.95 -26.01
CA VAL A 45 15.81 -33.77 -25.36
C VAL A 45 15.67 -32.66 -26.39
N LEU A 46 14.43 -32.17 -26.56
CA LEU A 46 14.11 -31.11 -27.54
C LEU A 46 14.83 -29.78 -27.24
N LYS A 47 15.10 -29.50 -25.96
CA LYS A 47 15.83 -28.29 -25.54
C LYS A 47 17.33 -28.43 -25.86
N GLN A 48 17.81 -27.60 -26.76
CA GLN A 48 19.24 -27.52 -27.09
C GLN A 48 20.07 -27.01 -25.90
N ASN A 49 21.21 -27.67 -25.64
CA ASN A 49 22.19 -27.24 -24.65
C ASN A 49 23.42 -26.62 -25.36
N PRO A 50 23.70 -25.32 -25.19
CA PRO A 50 24.88 -24.69 -25.79
C PRO A 50 26.20 -25.15 -25.15
N PHE A 51 26.16 -25.69 -23.93
CA PHE A 51 27.32 -26.20 -23.20
C PHE A 51 27.39 -27.73 -23.28
N TRP A 52 27.15 -28.31 -24.46
CA TRP A 52 27.15 -29.77 -24.66
C TRP A 52 28.53 -30.41 -24.45
N TRP A 53 29.61 -29.64 -24.62
CA TRP A 53 30.99 -30.11 -24.56
C TRP A 53 31.60 -30.17 -23.14
N THR A 54 30.92 -29.60 -22.13
CA THR A 54 31.43 -29.54 -20.74
C THR A 54 30.35 -29.87 -19.72
N HIS A 55 30.77 -30.25 -18.52
CA HIS A 55 29.88 -30.48 -17.39
C HIS A 55 30.54 -30.04 -16.07
N GLN A 56 29.88 -29.15 -15.32
CA GLN A 56 30.47 -28.53 -14.11
C GLN A 56 30.84 -29.53 -13.02
N ARG A 57 30.19 -30.71 -12.96
CA ARG A 57 30.56 -31.76 -12.00
C ARG A 57 31.90 -32.43 -12.32
N HIS A 58 32.32 -32.45 -13.59
CA HIS A 58 33.54 -33.13 -14.03
C HIS A 58 34.66 -32.14 -14.35
N ASP A 59 34.35 -31.13 -15.16
CA ASP A 59 35.34 -30.14 -15.60
C ASP A 59 35.46 -28.96 -14.62
N GLY A 60 34.43 -28.73 -13.79
CA GLY A 60 34.28 -27.51 -12.99
C GLY A 60 33.72 -26.33 -13.80
N LYS A 61 33.60 -25.17 -13.18
CA LYS A 61 33.16 -23.94 -13.87
C LYS A 61 34.33 -23.34 -14.64
N LEU A 62 34.25 -23.36 -15.97
CA LEU A 62 35.37 -22.98 -16.84
C LEU A 62 35.51 -21.46 -17.08
N TRP A 63 34.52 -20.66 -16.71
CA TRP A 63 34.56 -19.20 -16.86
C TRP A 63 34.08 -18.50 -15.59
N ASN A 64 34.63 -17.31 -15.34
CA ASN A 64 34.19 -16.41 -14.29
C ASN A 64 34.01 -15.00 -14.89
N LEU A 65 32.80 -14.46 -14.82
CA LEU A 65 32.43 -13.15 -15.38
C LEU A 65 32.08 -12.15 -14.27
N ASN A 66 32.55 -12.40 -13.04
CA ASN A 66 32.33 -11.47 -11.93
C ASN A 66 32.99 -10.12 -12.19
N ASN A 67 34.23 -10.10 -12.71
CA ASN A 67 34.93 -8.85 -13.05
C ASN A 67 34.19 -8.08 -14.13
N TYR A 68 33.72 -8.76 -15.19
CA TYR A 68 32.90 -8.12 -16.23
C TYR A 68 31.69 -7.38 -15.67
N ARG A 69 31.03 -7.92 -14.63
CA ARG A 69 29.92 -7.23 -13.95
C ARG A 69 30.41 -5.95 -13.27
N THR A 70 31.49 -6.03 -12.51
CA THR A 70 32.06 -4.88 -11.79
C THR A 70 32.52 -3.80 -12.77
N ASP A 71 33.26 -4.19 -13.80
CA ASP A 71 33.80 -3.28 -14.82
C ASP A 71 32.69 -2.61 -15.61
N MET A 72 31.61 -3.34 -15.95
CA MET A 72 30.44 -2.77 -16.61
C MET A 72 29.74 -1.72 -15.75
N ILE A 73 29.61 -1.96 -14.44
CA ILE A 73 29.01 -0.98 -13.52
C ILE A 73 29.86 0.30 -13.50
N GLN A 74 31.18 0.16 -13.42
CA GLN A 74 32.10 1.31 -13.42
C GLN A 74 32.07 2.06 -14.76
N ALA A 75 32.06 1.33 -15.88
CA ALA A 75 31.98 1.91 -17.22
C ALA A 75 30.71 2.74 -17.45
N LEU A 76 29.62 2.40 -16.77
CA LEU A 76 28.34 3.12 -16.81
C LEU A 76 28.25 4.29 -15.79
N GLY A 77 29.35 4.65 -15.13
CA GLY A 77 29.37 5.76 -14.17
C GLY A 77 29.10 5.35 -12.72
N GLY A 78 29.32 4.09 -12.39
CA GLY A 78 29.08 3.55 -11.04
C GLY A 78 27.60 3.31 -10.75
N VAL A 79 27.31 2.81 -9.55
CA VAL A 79 25.92 2.45 -9.17
C VAL A 79 25.03 3.69 -9.12
N GLU A 80 25.49 4.78 -8.51
CA GLU A 80 24.69 6.02 -8.39
C GLU A 80 24.36 6.61 -9.76
N GLY A 81 25.34 6.70 -10.66
CA GLY A 81 25.13 7.19 -12.03
C GLY A 81 24.10 6.35 -12.79
N ILE A 82 24.13 5.02 -12.64
CA ILE A 82 23.10 4.13 -13.21
C ILE A 82 21.73 4.41 -12.59
N LEU A 83 21.65 4.59 -11.27
CA LEU A 83 20.38 4.77 -10.57
C LEU A 83 19.69 6.11 -10.89
N GLU A 84 20.42 7.15 -11.31
CA GLU A 84 19.81 8.40 -11.80
C GLU A 84 18.92 8.18 -13.04
N HIS A 85 19.19 7.15 -13.83
CA HIS A 85 18.38 6.78 -14.99
C HIS A 85 17.07 6.05 -14.62
N THR A 86 16.85 5.79 -13.34
CA THR A 86 15.82 4.88 -12.84
C THR A 86 14.84 5.57 -11.89
N LEU A 87 13.74 4.89 -11.57
CA LEU A 87 12.78 5.34 -10.57
C LEU A 87 13.23 5.02 -9.12
N PHE A 88 14.53 4.79 -8.88
CA PHE A 88 15.08 4.49 -7.56
C PHE A 88 14.73 5.57 -6.54
N LYS A 89 15.01 6.85 -6.84
CA LYS A 89 14.67 7.96 -5.96
C LYS A 89 13.17 8.04 -5.66
N GLY A 90 12.30 7.65 -6.60
CA GLY A 90 10.85 7.53 -6.43
C GLY A 90 10.42 6.51 -5.36
N THR A 91 11.23 5.47 -5.13
CA THR A 91 11.00 4.50 -4.05
C THR A 91 11.30 5.05 -2.65
N TYR A 92 12.09 6.12 -2.56
CA TYR A 92 12.52 6.73 -1.31
C TYR A 92 13.19 5.72 -0.34
N PHE A 93 13.96 4.77 -0.87
CA PHE A 93 14.87 3.98 -0.04
C PHE A 93 16.08 4.83 0.34
N PRO A 94 16.60 4.70 1.58
CA PRO A 94 17.74 5.49 2.03
C PRO A 94 19.05 5.08 1.34
N THR A 95 19.17 3.80 0.98
CA THR A 95 20.33 3.24 0.27
C THR A 95 19.86 2.20 -0.75
N TRP A 96 20.69 1.94 -1.77
CA TRP A 96 20.50 0.88 -2.74
C TRP A 96 20.99 -0.49 -2.23
N GLU A 97 21.78 -0.48 -1.15
CA GLU A 97 22.29 -1.69 -0.51
C GLU A 97 21.17 -2.48 0.18
N GLY A 98 21.27 -3.81 0.17
CA GLY A 98 20.26 -4.69 0.79
C GLY A 98 18.93 -4.79 0.03
N LEU A 99 18.79 -4.08 -1.10
CA LEU A 99 17.62 -4.21 -1.97
C LEU A 99 17.68 -5.49 -2.79
N PHE A 100 16.55 -6.17 -2.88
CA PHE A 100 16.42 -7.36 -3.71
C PHE A 100 15.16 -7.31 -4.56
N TRP A 101 15.33 -7.77 -5.80
CA TRP A 101 14.24 -7.98 -6.73
C TRP A 101 13.52 -9.28 -6.40
N GLU A 102 12.19 -9.26 -6.32
CA GLU A 102 11.41 -10.48 -6.24
C GLU A 102 11.65 -11.33 -7.50
N LYS A 103 12.22 -12.53 -7.32
CA LYS A 103 12.51 -13.48 -8.40
C LYS A 103 11.23 -14.25 -8.73
N ALA A 104 10.38 -13.62 -9.56
CA ALA A 104 9.03 -14.06 -9.91
C ALA A 104 8.07 -14.02 -8.71
N SER A 105 7.01 -13.24 -8.84
CA SER A 105 5.99 -13.16 -7.80
C SER A 105 5.30 -14.51 -7.66
N GLY A 106 4.91 -14.86 -6.44
CA GLY A 106 4.06 -16.04 -6.19
C GLY A 106 2.78 -16.04 -7.05
N PHE A 107 2.37 -14.88 -7.58
CA PHE A 107 1.28 -14.78 -8.53
C PHE A 107 1.60 -15.43 -9.90
N GLU A 108 2.72 -15.10 -10.54
CA GLU A 108 3.07 -15.71 -11.84
C GLU A 108 3.23 -17.22 -11.73
N GLU A 109 3.85 -17.70 -10.65
CA GLU A 109 4.01 -19.12 -10.39
C GLU A 109 2.66 -19.81 -10.13
N SER A 110 1.79 -19.21 -9.31
CA SER A 110 0.44 -19.75 -9.05
C SER A 110 -0.44 -19.82 -10.31
N MET A 111 -0.21 -18.91 -11.28
CA MET A 111 -0.94 -18.87 -12.54
C MET A 111 -0.33 -19.78 -13.61
N LYS A 112 1.00 -20.04 -13.55
CA LYS A 112 1.71 -20.92 -14.48
C LYS A 112 1.14 -22.35 -14.50
N TYR A 113 0.75 -22.85 -13.33
CA TYR A 113 0.21 -24.21 -13.17
C TYR A 113 -1.32 -24.28 -13.36
N LYS A 114 -2.01 -23.13 -13.48
CA LYS A 114 -3.44 -23.12 -13.79
C LYS A 114 -3.68 -23.34 -15.28
N LYS A 115 -4.81 -23.99 -15.60
CA LYS A 115 -5.26 -24.15 -16.99
C LYS A 115 -5.75 -22.80 -17.51
N LEU A 116 -4.89 -22.12 -18.24
CA LEU A 116 -5.14 -20.81 -18.85
C LEU A 116 -5.29 -20.93 -20.36
N THR A 117 -6.04 -20.01 -20.96
CA THR A 117 -6.08 -19.85 -22.41
C THR A 117 -4.77 -19.28 -22.94
N ASN A 118 -4.47 -19.48 -24.23
CA ASN A 118 -3.26 -18.91 -24.85
C ASN A 118 -3.24 -17.37 -24.78
N ALA A 119 -4.42 -16.72 -24.88
CA ALA A 119 -4.54 -15.28 -24.71
C ALA A 119 -4.16 -14.82 -23.29
N GLN A 120 -4.58 -15.56 -22.25
CA GLN A 120 -4.18 -15.28 -20.86
C GLN A 120 -2.67 -15.45 -20.66
N ARG A 121 -2.06 -16.47 -21.26
CA ARG A 121 -0.60 -16.67 -21.22
C ARG A 121 0.16 -15.52 -21.87
N SER A 122 -0.31 -15.03 -23.01
CA SER A 122 0.26 -13.84 -23.66
C SER A 122 0.23 -12.61 -22.75
N GLY A 123 -0.88 -12.39 -22.04
CA GLY A 123 -0.99 -11.31 -21.05
C GLY A 123 -0.01 -11.45 -19.86
N LEU A 124 0.21 -12.67 -19.36
CA LEU A 124 1.17 -12.91 -18.27
C LEU A 124 2.62 -12.58 -18.67
N ASN A 125 3.00 -12.86 -19.92
CA ASN A 125 4.32 -12.55 -20.45
C ASN A 125 4.61 -11.03 -20.51
N GLN A 126 3.59 -10.17 -20.40
CA GLN A 126 3.78 -8.72 -20.38
C GLN A 126 4.17 -8.18 -18.99
N ILE A 127 3.95 -8.92 -17.90
CA ILE A 127 4.16 -8.43 -16.53
C ILE A 127 5.64 -8.09 -16.25
N PRO A 128 6.62 -8.97 -16.56
CA PRO A 128 8.04 -8.63 -16.35
C PRO A 128 8.48 -7.39 -17.16
N ASN A 129 7.94 -7.24 -18.38
CA ASN A 129 8.21 -6.08 -19.23
C ASN A 129 7.64 -4.79 -18.62
N ARG A 130 6.52 -4.85 -17.89
CA ARG A 130 5.97 -3.70 -17.17
C ARG A 130 6.87 -3.24 -16.02
N ARG A 131 7.46 -4.18 -15.27
CA ARG A 131 8.44 -3.88 -14.21
C ARG A 131 9.67 -3.17 -14.79
N PHE A 132 10.24 -3.74 -15.85
CA PHE A 132 11.40 -3.15 -16.54
C PHE A 132 11.10 -1.75 -17.08
N THR A 133 9.96 -1.59 -17.78
CA THR A 133 9.56 -0.30 -18.36
C THR A 133 9.34 0.75 -17.27
N LEU A 134 8.78 0.36 -16.12
CA LEU A 134 8.56 1.28 -15.00
C LEU A 134 9.88 1.68 -14.34
N TRP A 135 10.79 0.72 -14.11
CA TRP A 135 12.09 0.99 -13.48
C TRP A 135 12.91 2.02 -14.26
N TRP A 136 12.99 1.85 -15.57
CA TRP A 136 13.71 2.74 -16.47
C TRP A 136 12.85 3.89 -17.02
N SER A 137 11.66 4.12 -16.44
CA SER A 137 10.70 5.07 -16.99
C SER A 137 11.21 6.51 -17.11
N PRO A 138 12.05 7.05 -16.20
CA PRO A 138 12.58 8.42 -16.37
C PRO A 138 13.47 8.57 -17.61
N THR A 139 14.15 7.49 -18.02
CA THR A 139 15.00 7.50 -19.23
C THR A 139 14.22 7.10 -20.48
N ILE A 140 13.25 6.19 -20.37
CA ILE A 140 12.44 5.74 -21.51
C ILE A 140 11.47 6.86 -21.91
N ASN A 141 10.75 7.47 -20.97
CA ASN A 141 9.75 8.50 -21.26
C ASN A 141 10.35 9.91 -21.08
N ARG A 142 11.29 10.28 -21.95
CA ARG A 142 11.96 11.59 -21.91
C ARG A 142 11.73 12.41 -23.16
N ALA A 143 11.69 13.73 -22.98
CA ALA A 143 11.43 14.68 -24.06
C ALA A 143 12.45 14.59 -25.21
N ASN A 144 13.72 14.34 -24.91
CA ASN A 144 14.79 14.35 -25.92
C ASN A 144 14.90 13.06 -26.76
N VAL A 145 14.17 11.99 -26.41
CA VAL A 145 14.25 10.68 -27.11
C VAL A 145 13.11 10.49 -28.10
N TYR A 146 11.92 10.99 -27.80
CA TYR A 146 10.76 10.85 -28.67
C TYR A 146 10.38 12.18 -29.30
N VAL A 147 10.52 12.28 -30.62
CA VAL A 147 9.92 13.36 -31.42
C VAL A 147 8.44 13.03 -31.61
N GLY A 148 7.57 13.67 -30.83
CA GLY A 148 6.14 13.38 -30.86
C GLY A 148 5.28 14.34 -30.04
N PHE A 149 3.96 14.20 -30.19
CA PHE A 149 2.99 14.97 -29.41
C PHE A 149 2.98 14.49 -27.96
N GLN A 150 3.30 15.40 -27.04
CA GLN A 150 3.23 15.19 -25.60
C GLN A 150 1.76 15.05 -25.19
N VAL A 151 1.42 13.95 -24.52
CA VAL A 151 0.05 13.69 -24.03
C VAL A 151 0.04 13.62 -22.52
N GLN A 152 -0.82 14.41 -21.89
CA GLN A 152 -1.04 14.34 -20.45
C GLN A 152 -1.88 13.11 -20.10
N LEU A 153 -1.50 12.41 -19.03
CA LEU A 153 -2.24 11.27 -18.52
C LEU A 153 -3.41 11.73 -17.63
N ASP A 154 -4.59 11.14 -17.84
CA ASP A 154 -5.83 11.49 -17.15
C ASP A 154 -5.66 11.60 -15.62
N LEU A 155 -6.14 12.70 -15.05
CA LEU A 155 -6.14 13.01 -13.60
C LEU A 155 -4.75 13.10 -12.96
N THR A 156 -3.68 13.25 -13.75
CA THR A 156 -2.31 13.40 -13.26
C THR A 156 -1.56 14.49 -14.00
N GLY A 157 -0.49 15.01 -13.42
CA GLY A 157 0.42 15.94 -14.09
C GLY A 157 1.48 15.27 -14.97
N ILE A 158 1.33 13.97 -15.26
CA ILE A 158 2.32 13.19 -15.98
C ILE A 158 2.14 13.40 -17.48
N PHE A 159 3.24 13.67 -18.16
CA PHE A 159 3.28 13.73 -19.61
C PHE A 159 3.97 12.51 -20.22
N MET A 160 3.34 11.93 -21.24
CA MET A 160 3.86 10.83 -22.03
C MET A 160 4.38 11.40 -23.36
N HIS A 161 5.67 11.21 -23.63
CA HIS A 161 6.33 11.68 -24.87
C HIS A 161 6.16 10.70 -26.04
N GLY A 162 5.77 9.46 -25.76
CA GLY A 162 5.52 8.44 -26.76
C GLY A 162 4.41 7.46 -26.34
N LYS A 163 3.90 6.69 -27.31
CA LYS A 163 2.90 5.63 -27.04
C LYS A 163 3.60 4.39 -26.47
N ILE A 164 3.74 4.35 -25.14
CA ILE A 164 4.31 3.21 -24.42
C ILE A 164 3.20 2.60 -23.53
N PRO A 165 2.43 1.61 -24.05
CA PRO A 165 1.26 1.09 -23.34
C PRO A 165 1.57 0.46 -21.99
N THR A 166 2.70 -0.27 -21.88
CA THR A 166 3.12 -0.91 -20.63
C THR A 166 3.38 0.10 -19.52
N LEU A 167 4.03 1.22 -19.85
CA LEU A 167 4.27 2.33 -18.93
C LEU A 167 2.97 3.02 -18.53
N LYS A 168 2.12 3.35 -19.51
CA LYS A 168 0.81 3.98 -19.27
C LYS A 168 -0.02 3.16 -18.26
N ILE A 169 -0.07 1.83 -18.42
CA ILE A 169 -0.80 0.95 -17.49
C ILE A 169 -0.19 1.03 -16.08
N SER A 170 1.14 1.00 -15.95
CA SER A 170 1.80 1.08 -14.65
C SER A 170 1.57 2.41 -13.94
N LEU A 171 1.66 3.54 -14.64
CA LEU A 171 1.42 4.87 -14.06
C LEU A 171 -0.05 5.06 -13.65
N ILE A 172 -1.01 4.59 -14.46
CA ILE A 172 -2.43 4.59 -14.08
C ILE A 172 -2.67 3.74 -12.82
N GLN A 173 -1.98 2.60 -12.69
CA GLN A 173 -2.10 1.74 -11.51
C GLN A 173 -1.52 2.40 -10.25
N ILE A 174 -0.41 3.13 -10.36
CA ILE A 174 0.19 3.87 -9.25
C ILE A 174 -0.75 5.00 -8.80
N PHE A 175 -1.22 5.82 -9.74
CA PHE A 175 -2.03 7.01 -9.44
C PHE A 175 -3.55 6.76 -9.35
N ARG A 176 -3.97 5.50 -9.28
CA ARG A 176 -5.39 5.12 -9.16
C ARG A 176 -6.05 5.72 -7.91
N ALA A 177 -7.37 5.83 -7.95
CA ALA A 177 -8.19 6.39 -6.87
C ALA A 177 -7.78 7.82 -6.49
N HIS A 178 -7.55 8.64 -7.52
CA HIS A 178 -7.31 10.09 -7.39
C HIS A 178 -6.07 10.44 -6.55
N LEU A 179 -5.03 9.59 -6.58
CA LEU A 179 -3.87 9.75 -5.70
C LEU A 179 -3.16 11.10 -5.91
N TRP A 180 -3.08 11.60 -7.15
CA TRP A 180 -2.47 12.90 -7.45
C TRP A 180 -3.16 14.06 -6.71
N GLN A 181 -4.50 14.11 -6.78
CA GLN A 181 -5.32 15.09 -6.08
C GLN A 181 -5.17 14.96 -4.57
N LYS A 182 -5.14 13.72 -4.06
CA LYS A 182 -4.97 13.44 -2.63
C LYS A 182 -3.60 13.85 -2.10
N ILE A 183 -2.53 13.68 -2.87
CA ILE A 183 -1.19 14.16 -2.49
C ILE A 183 -1.19 15.68 -2.39
N HIS A 184 -1.73 16.37 -3.41
CA HIS A 184 -1.79 17.83 -3.41
C HIS A 184 -2.58 18.35 -2.20
N GLU A 185 -3.80 17.84 -2.02
CA GLU A 185 -4.67 18.20 -0.90
C GLU A 185 -4.03 17.93 0.47
N SER A 186 -3.39 16.76 0.62
CA SER A 186 -2.74 16.36 1.88
C SER A 186 -1.55 17.26 2.22
N VAL A 187 -0.71 17.62 1.24
CA VAL A 187 0.41 18.55 1.46
C VAL A 187 -0.10 19.95 1.81
N VAL A 188 -1.13 20.44 1.12
CA VAL A 188 -1.76 21.74 1.43
C VAL A 188 -2.31 21.76 2.85
N MET A 189 -3.02 20.70 3.26
CA MET A 189 -3.54 20.58 4.63
C MET A 189 -2.43 20.54 5.68
N ASP A 190 -1.36 19.78 5.46
CA ASP A 190 -0.23 19.70 6.40
C ASP A 190 0.45 21.07 6.53
N LEU A 191 0.61 21.81 5.42
CA LEU A 191 1.14 23.18 5.45
C LEU A 191 0.24 24.14 6.23
N CYS A 192 -1.10 24.09 6.03
CA CYS A 192 -2.03 24.89 6.82
C CYS A 192 -1.85 24.63 8.32
N GLN A 193 -1.80 23.36 8.73
CA GLN A 193 -1.60 23.00 10.14
C GLN A 193 -0.29 23.51 10.72
N VAL A 194 0.78 23.54 9.92
CA VAL A 194 2.07 24.11 10.33
C VAL A 194 1.94 25.62 10.54
N PHE A 195 1.28 26.34 9.64
CA PHE A 195 1.08 27.78 9.82
C PHE A 195 0.12 28.12 10.97
N ASP A 196 -0.91 27.29 11.21
CA ASP A 196 -1.82 27.44 12.34
C ASP A 196 -1.11 27.30 13.71
N GLN A 197 0.00 26.56 13.77
CA GLN A 197 0.81 26.43 14.98
C GLN A 197 1.75 27.61 15.23
N GLU A 198 2.01 28.42 14.21
CA GLU A 198 3.01 29.50 14.22
C GLU A 198 2.38 30.89 14.03
N LEU A 199 1.09 31.05 14.36
CA LEU A 199 0.35 32.30 14.18
C LEU A 199 1.01 33.49 14.91
N ASP A 200 1.29 33.31 16.20
CA ASP A 200 1.85 34.36 17.05
C ASP A 200 3.30 34.71 16.65
N ALA A 201 4.11 33.70 16.34
CA ALA A 201 5.53 33.87 16.03
C ALA A 201 5.74 34.59 14.68
N LEU A 202 4.82 34.42 13.74
CA LEU A 202 4.90 34.99 12.40
C LEU A 202 3.97 36.20 12.19
N GLU A 203 3.28 36.67 13.23
CA GLU A 203 2.31 37.78 13.15
C GLU A 203 1.20 37.54 12.09
N ILE A 204 0.68 36.30 12.07
CA ILE A 204 -0.42 35.90 11.18
C ILE A 204 -1.75 36.09 11.91
N GLU A 205 -2.67 36.85 11.33
CA GLU A 205 -4.04 37.00 11.83
C GLU A 205 -4.87 35.74 11.57
N THR A 206 -4.81 35.22 10.35
CA THR A 206 -5.55 34.01 9.96
C THR A 206 -4.90 33.30 8.78
N VAL A 207 -4.98 31.97 8.80
CA VAL A 207 -4.55 31.06 7.73
C VAL A 207 -5.81 30.56 7.05
N GLN A 208 -6.05 31.02 5.82
CA GLN A 208 -7.20 30.60 5.04
C GLN A 208 -6.77 29.59 3.97
N LYS A 209 -7.32 28.38 4.04
CA LYS A 209 -7.26 27.44 2.92
C LYS A 209 -8.26 27.86 1.84
N GLU A 210 -7.79 28.01 0.61
CA GLU A 210 -8.63 28.39 -0.51
C GLU A 210 -9.46 27.22 -1.04
N THR A 211 -10.67 27.51 -1.51
CA THR A 211 -11.52 26.50 -2.15
C THR A 211 -11.08 26.32 -3.61
N ILE A 212 -10.19 25.35 -3.83
CA ILE A 212 -9.62 25.09 -5.14
C ILE A 212 -10.52 24.21 -6.00
N HIS A 213 -10.47 24.43 -7.33
CA HIS A 213 -11.11 23.53 -8.28
C HIS A 213 -10.43 22.14 -8.22
N PRO A 214 -11.16 21.01 -8.19
CA PRO A 214 -10.57 19.68 -8.02
C PRO A 214 -9.51 19.32 -9.07
N ARG A 215 -9.56 19.95 -10.25
CA ARG A 215 -8.62 19.72 -11.36
C ARG A 215 -7.35 20.56 -11.29
N LYS A 216 -7.24 21.51 -10.34
CA LYS A 216 -6.11 22.44 -10.22
C LYS A 216 -4.78 21.68 -10.08
N SER A 217 -4.76 20.65 -9.23
CA SER A 217 -3.54 19.88 -8.91
C SER A 217 -2.80 19.31 -10.14
N TYR A 218 -3.50 19.02 -11.23
CA TYR A 218 -2.91 18.53 -12.48
C TYR A 218 -3.10 19.47 -13.66
N LYS A 219 -3.45 20.74 -13.42
CA LYS A 219 -3.51 21.77 -14.45
C LYS A 219 -2.13 22.44 -14.55
N MET A 220 -1.42 22.22 -15.66
CA MET A 220 -0.02 22.64 -15.81
C MET A 220 0.20 23.95 -16.58
N ASN A 221 -0.89 24.57 -17.05
CA ASN A 221 -0.86 25.81 -17.83
C ASN A 221 -1.23 27.05 -17.01
N SER A 222 -2.02 26.90 -15.95
CA SER A 222 -2.35 28.01 -15.05
C SER A 222 -2.70 27.49 -13.66
N SER A 223 -2.59 28.35 -12.65
CA SER A 223 -2.79 28.00 -11.25
C SER A 223 -3.55 29.09 -10.48
N CYS A 224 -3.82 28.82 -9.20
CA CYS A 224 -4.41 29.73 -8.22
C CYS A 224 -3.77 29.45 -6.85
N ALA A 225 -3.90 30.37 -5.90
CA ALA A 225 -3.44 30.16 -4.52
C ALA A 225 -4.11 28.93 -3.88
N ASP A 226 -3.35 28.17 -3.08
CA ASP A 226 -3.87 27.09 -2.22
C ASP A 226 -4.13 27.59 -0.79
N ILE A 227 -3.25 28.42 -0.28
CA ILE A 227 -3.31 28.98 1.08
C ILE A 227 -3.12 30.49 0.97
N LEU A 228 -3.89 31.24 1.74
CA LEU A 228 -3.79 32.68 1.89
C LEU A 228 -3.56 33.03 3.36
N LEU A 229 -2.45 33.71 3.64
CA LEU A 229 -2.10 34.23 4.96
C LEU A 229 -2.45 35.71 5.02
N PHE A 230 -3.05 36.12 6.14
CA PHE A 230 -3.34 37.52 6.44
C PHE A 230 -2.42 37.99 7.56
N ALA A 231 -1.69 39.08 7.34
CA ALA A 231 -0.79 39.65 8.34
C ALA A 231 -1.59 40.45 9.37
N SER A 232 -1.23 40.35 10.66
CA SER A 232 -1.85 41.16 11.71
C SER A 232 -1.60 42.67 11.52
N TYR A 233 -0.50 43.05 10.85
CA TYR A 233 -0.20 44.43 10.49
C TYR A 233 0.30 44.56 9.05
N LYS A 234 1.62 44.41 8.83
CA LYS A 234 2.29 44.43 7.53
C LYS A 234 3.60 43.67 7.61
N TRP A 235 3.83 42.76 6.67
CA TRP A 235 5.13 42.11 6.54
C TRP A 235 6.04 42.89 5.58
N PRO A 236 7.29 43.20 5.95
CA PRO A 236 8.32 43.54 4.97
C PRO A 236 8.70 42.26 4.22
N VAL A 237 8.71 42.32 2.89
CA VAL A 237 8.89 41.12 2.06
C VAL A 237 10.13 41.26 1.19
N SER A 238 10.89 40.18 1.06
CA SER A 238 12.06 40.10 0.19
C SER A 238 11.68 40.12 -1.30
N ARG A 239 12.69 40.36 -2.14
CA ARG A 239 12.61 39.98 -3.56
C ARG A 239 12.47 38.45 -3.70
N PRO A 240 11.90 37.94 -4.80
CA PRO A 240 11.79 36.50 -5.00
C PRO A 240 13.16 35.81 -4.98
N SER A 241 13.30 34.78 -4.15
CA SER A 241 14.53 33.98 -4.00
C SER A 241 14.20 32.50 -3.78
N LEU A 242 15.20 31.63 -3.88
CA LEU A 242 15.02 30.19 -3.66
C LEU A 242 14.91 29.87 -2.17
N LEU A 243 14.32 28.71 -1.87
CA LEU A 243 14.23 28.17 -0.51
C LEU A 243 15.59 27.98 0.14
N ALA A 244 16.61 27.59 -0.62
CA ALA A 244 17.96 27.33 -0.13
C ALA A 244 18.84 28.60 -0.01
N ASP A 245 18.38 29.74 -0.53
CA ASP A 245 19.13 31.00 -0.45
C ASP A 245 19.15 31.52 0.99
N THR A 246 20.33 31.95 1.45
CA THR A 246 20.59 32.34 2.85
C THR A 246 20.56 33.84 3.12
N LYS A 247 20.66 34.66 2.08
CA LYS A 247 20.70 36.13 2.19
C LYS A 247 19.47 36.75 1.53
N ASP A 248 18.43 36.97 2.32
CA ASP A 248 17.29 37.77 1.90
C ASP A 248 17.46 39.19 2.44
N THR A 249 17.36 40.18 1.56
CA THR A 249 17.22 41.57 1.97
C THR A 249 15.74 41.95 1.94
N MET A 250 15.23 42.44 3.06
CA MET A 250 13.80 42.74 3.27
C MET A 250 13.43 44.14 2.77
N ASP A 251 14.04 44.54 1.65
CA ASP A 251 13.97 45.89 1.09
C ASP A 251 12.83 46.02 0.05
N GLY A 252 12.00 44.99 -0.06
CA GLY A 252 10.89 44.94 -1.00
C GLY A 252 9.65 45.67 -0.51
N THR A 253 8.51 45.32 -1.10
CA THR A 253 7.21 45.92 -0.76
C THR A 253 6.67 45.36 0.55
N THR A 254 5.95 46.18 1.32
CA THR A 254 5.15 45.68 2.45
C THR A 254 3.84 45.08 1.97
N THR A 255 3.43 43.92 2.50
CA THR A 255 2.17 43.26 2.15
C THR A 255 1.33 42.92 3.37
N GLN A 256 0.03 42.74 3.15
CA GLN A 256 -0.93 42.23 4.14
C GLN A 256 -1.48 40.84 3.77
N LYS A 257 -1.34 40.45 2.51
CA LYS A 257 -1.83 39.17 1.99
C LYS A 257 -0.68 38.41 1.36
N TYR A 258 -0.50 37.16 1.75
CA TYR A 258 0.58 36.32 1.25
C TYR A 258 0.03 34.96 0.82
N TRP A 259 0.24 34.58 -0.44
CA TRP A 259 -0.28 33.32 -0.97
C TRP A 259 0.79 32.24 -1.06
N ILE A 260 0.36 30.99 -0.95
CA ILE A 260 1.18 29.79 -1.18
C ILE A 260 0.51 28.94 -2.27
N ASP A 261 1.29 28.47 -3.23
CA ASP A 261 0.85 27.56 -4.30
C ASP A 261 1.72 26.30 -4.33
N VAL A 262 1.11 25.14 -4.16
CA VAL A 262 1.77 23.84 -4.20
C VAL A 262 1.62 23.22 -5.59
N GLN A 263 2.75 23.00 -6.26
CA GLN A 263 2.84 22.41 -7.58
C GLN A 263 3.46 21.01 -7.50
N LEU A 264 2.70 20.01 -7.95
CA LEU A 264 3.20 18.65 -8.12
C LEU A 264 3.75 18.48 -9.54
N ARG A 265 4.83 17.71 -9.69
CA ARG A 265 5.36 17.31 -10.99
C ARG A 265 5.81 15.86 -10.98
N TRP A 266 5.99 15.32 -12.17
CA TRP A 266 6.61 14.02 -12.39
C TRP A 266 7.76 14.21 -13.38
N GLY A 267 8.99 14.32 -12.87
CA GLY A 267 10.17 14.57 -13.68
C GLY A 267 10.58 13.37 -14.56
N ASP A 268 11.44 13.66 -15.54
CA ASP A 268 12.15 12.67 -16.34
C ASP A 268 13.67 12.84 -16.16
N TYR A 269 14.49 12.08 -16.90
CA TYR A 269 15.94 12.18 -16.76
C TYR A 269 16.48 13.55 -17.23
N ASP A 270 15.87 14.15 -18.26
CA ASP A 270 16.30 15.44 -18.82
C ASP A 270 15.94 16.63 -17.92
N SER A 271 14.79 16.55 -17.25
CA SER A 271 14.21 17.60 -16.44
C SER A 271 13.71 17.01 -15.12
N HIS A 272 14.58 17.09 -14.11
CA HIS A 272 14.29 16.78 -12.70
C HIS A 272 14.85 17.84 -11.72
N ASP A 273 15.50 18.89 -12.22
CA ASP A 273 15.86 20.06 -11.42
C ASP A 273 14.58 20.79 -10.98
N VAL A 274 14.28 20.68 -9.69
CA VAL A 274 13.06 21.23 -9.08
C VAL A 274 13.15 22.73 -8.83
N GLU A 275 14.34 23.27 -8.61
CA GLU A 275 14.55 24.70 -8.36
C GLU A 275 14.29 25.50 -9.63
N ARG A 276 14.88 25.06 -10.74
CA ARG A 276 14.69 25.68 -12.05
C ARG A 276 13.22 25.63 -12.48
N TYR A 277 12.57 24.49 -12.25
CA TYR A 277 11.13 24.34 -12.55
C TYR A 277 10.28 25.29 -11.71
N CYS A 278 10.51 25.34 -10.40
CA CYS A 278 9.74 26.18 -9.48
C CYS A 278 9.86 27.66 -9.85
N ARG A 279 11.09 28.12 -10.13
CA ARG A 279 11.34 29.50 -10.57
C ARG A 279 10.66 29.81 -11.90
N ALA A 280 10.78 28.92 -12.89
CA ALA A 280 10.15 29.12 -14.19
C ALA A 280 8.63 29.24 -14.05
N LYS A 281 7.99 28.32 -13.32
CA LYS A 281 6.54 28.33 -13.11
C LYS A 281 6.06 29.53 -12.30
N PHE A 282 6.81 29.95 -11.28
CA PHE A 282 6.49 31.16 -10.54
C PHE A 282 6.49 32.39 -11.45
N LEU A 283 7.53 32.56 -12.28
CA LEU A 283 7.62 33.69 -13.21
C LEU A 283 6.53 33.63 -14.28
N ASP A 284 6.28 32.45 -14.86
CA ASP A 284 5.22 32.24 -15.85
C ASP A 284 3.85 32.60 -15.27
N TYR A 285 3.49 32.06 -14.10
CA TYR A 285 2.15 32.26 -13.52
C TYR A 285 1.94 33.65 -12.91
N THR A 286 2.99 34.34 -12.47
CA THR A 286 2.85 35.70 -11.91
C THR A 286 2.85 36.78 -12.99
N THR A 287 3.36 36.49 -14.19
CA THR A 287 3.38 37.42 -15.32
C THR A 287 2.24 37.17 -16.33
N ASP A 288 1.74 35.93 -16.41
CA ASP A 288 0.61 35.58 -17.26
C ASP A 288 -0.73 36.06 -16.67
N THR A 289 -1.66 36.41 -17.55
CA THR A 289 -3.00 36.89 -17.20
C THR A 289 -4.00 35.76 -16.94
N MET A 290 -3.67 34.50 -17.28
CA MET A 290 -4.54 33.34 -17.02
C MET A 290 -4.51 32.87 -15.57
N SER A 291 -3.44 33.16 -14.83
CA SER A 291 -3.31 32.81 -13.41
C SER A 291 -3.58 34.05 -12.57
N ILE A 292 -4.47 33.94 -11.59
CA ILE A 292 -4.87 35.06 -10.75
C ILE A 292 -4.51 34.72 -9.31
N TYR A 293 -3.64 35.54 -8.73
CA TYR A 293 -3.26 35.45 -7.32
C TYR A 293 -3.83 36.63 -6.53
N PRO A 294 -4.20 36.45 -5.25
CA PRO A 294 -4.81 37.51 -4.43
C PRO A 294 -3.90 38.71 -4.12
N SER A 295 -2.59 38.54 -4.26
CA SER A 295 -1.58 39.58 -4.04
C SER A 295 -0.34 39.32 -4.91
N PRO A 296 0.53 40.32 -5.15
CA PRO A 296 1.76 40.14 -5.91
C PRO A 296 2.86 39.42 -5.12
N THR A 297 2.65 39.17 -3.82
CA THR A 297 3.61 38.55 -2.91
C THR A 297 3.16 37.16 -2.49
N GLY A 298 3.97 36.16 -2.79
CA GLY A 298 3.72 34.79 -2.36
C GLY A 298 4.85 33.85 -2.72
N VAL A 299 4.65 32.57 -2.46
CA VAL A 299 5.63 31.52 -2.73
C VAL A 299 5.00 30.33 -3.43
N MET A 300 5.73 29.80 -4.40
CA MET A 300 5.40 28.53 -5.03
C MET A 300 6.30 27.44 -4.44
N ILE A 301 5.70 26.30 -4.09
CA ILE A 301 6.40 25.10 -3.61
C ILE A 301 6.24 24.03 -4.68
N ALA A 302 7.35 23.56 -5.25
CA ALA A 302 7.36 22.50 -6.24
C ALA A 302 7.83 21.17 -5.63
N ILE A 303 7.12 20.07 -5.93
CA ILE A 303 7.43 18.71 -5.47
C ILE A 303 7.52 17.77 -6.67
N ASP A 304 8.70 17.19 -6.89
CA ASP A 304 8.90 16.12 -7.86
C ASP A 304 8.62 14.76 -7.24
N LEU A 305 7.49 14.17 -7.65
CA LEU A 305 7.02 12.88 -7.17
C LEU A 305 7.85 11.70 -7.69
N ALA A 306 8.53 11.84 -8.84
CA ALA A 306 9.34 10.77 -9.41
C ALA A 306 10.71 10.66 -8.71
N TYR A 307 11.23 11.79 -8.22
CA TYR A 307 12.55 11.88 -7.60
C TYR A 307 12.53 12.21 -6.10
N ASN A 308 11.35 12.42 -5.50
CA ASN A 308 11.18 12.86 -4.12
C ASN A 308 11.98 14.15 -3.80
N LEU A 309 12.11 15.05 -4.76
CA LEU A 309 12.76 16.36 -4.61
C LEU A 309 11.71 17.42 -4.34
N HIS A 310 12.08 18.46 -3.60
CA HIS A 310 11.23 19.63 -3.41
C HIS A 310 12.06 20.90 -3.38
N SER A 311 11.46 22.00 -3.79
CA SER A 311 12.02 23.34 -3.59
C SER A 311 10.89 24.36 -3.57
N ALA A 312 11.21 25.60 -3.24
CA ALA A 312 10.28 26.70 -3.31
C ALA A 312 10.97 27.94 -3.89
N TYR A 313 10.20 28.76 -4.60
CA TYR A 313 10.65 30.03 -5.14
C TYR A 313 9.54 31.07 -4.99
N GLY A 314 9.91 32.24 -4.50
CA GLY A 314 8.98 33.33 -4.33
C GLY A 314 9.47 34.33 -3.31
N ASN A 315 8.57 35.19 -2.89
CA ASN A 315 8.83 36.24 -1.92
C ASN A 315 8.88 35.66 -0.49
N TRP A 316 9.73 36.19 0.38
CA TRP A 316 9.86 35.72 1.76
C TRP A 316 9.63 36.85 2.75
N PHE A 317 8.79 36.62 3.76
CA PHE A 317 8.71 37.49 4.94
C PHE A 317 9.54 36.87 6.08
N PRO A 318 9.96 37.66 7.09
CA PRO A 318 10.78 37.17 8.20
C PRO A 318 10.19 35.93 8.87
N GLY A 319 11.01 34.90 9.11
CA GLY A 319 10.59 33.64 9.74
C GLY A 319 9.92 32.61 8.81
N CYS A 320 9.37 33.00 7.67
CA CYS A 320 8.68 32.08 6.76
C CYS A 320 9.60 31.03 6.12
N LYS A 321 10.76 31.47 5.62
CA LYS A 321 11.72 30.59 4.93
C LYS A 321 12.20 29.42 5.83
N PRO A 322 12.74 29.65 7.05
CA PRO A 322 13.16 28.54 7.91
C PRO A 322 11.99 27.64 8.33
N LEU A 323 10.78 28.18 8.50
CA LEU A 323 9.59 27.37 8.79
C LEU A 323 9.29 26.42 7.63
N ILE A 324 9.22 26.92 6.39
CA ILE A 324 8.95 26.09 5.21
C ILE A 324 10.06 25.04 5.01
N GLN A 325 11.33 25.38 5.25
CA GLN A 325 12.43 24.41 5.18
C GLN A 325 12.20 23.22 6.14
N GLN A 326 11.88 23.49 7.41
CA GLN A 326 11.64 22.44 8.40
C GLN A 326 10.34 21.67 8.11
N ALA A 327 9.28 22.38 7.73
CA ALA A 327 7.98 21.81 7.41
C ALA A 327 8.08 20.84 6.23
N MET A 328 8.70 21.25 5.12
CA MET A 328 8.82 20.42 3.93
C MET A 328 9.68 19.18 4.15
N LEU A 329 10.76 19.26 4.95
CA LEU A 329 11.53 18.08 5.34
C LEU A 329 10.67 17.06 6.10
N LYS A 330 9.82 17.53 7.03
CA LYS A 330 8.91 16.68 7.79
C LYS A 330 7.79 16.10 6.93
N ILE A 331 7.14 16.93 6.11
CA ILE A 331 6.05 16.52 5.20
C ILE A 331 6.56 15.50 4.19
N MET A 332 7.70 15.77 3.53
CA MET A 332 8.28 14.82 2.58
C MET A 332 8.58 13.47 3.22
N LYS A 333 8.95 13.42 4.51
CA LYS A 333 9.23 12.15 5.19
C LYS A 333 7.96 11.43 5.66
N ALA A 334 7.02 12.16 6.26
CA ALA A 334 5.93 11.59 7.07
C ALA A 334 4.53 11.68 6.44
N ASN A 335 4.36 12.37 5.31
CA ASN A 335 3.04 12.54 4.69
C ASN A 335 2.45 11.18 4.24
N PRO A 336 1.23 10.81 4.69
CA PRO A 336 0.62 9.52 4.34
C PRO A 336 0.36 9.34 2.85
N ALA A 337 0.02 10.40 2.11
CA ALA A 337 -0.26 10.30 0.68
C ALA A 337 1.01 10.03 -0.13
N LEU A 338 2.13 10.65 0.25
CA LEU A 338 3.45 10.37 -0.31
C LEU A 338 3.92 8.95 0.05
N TYR A 339 3.62 8.48 1.27
CA TYR A 339 3.90 7.10 1.66
C TYR A 339 3.16 6.09 0.76
N VAL A 340 1.85 6.29 0.53
CA VAL A 340 1.05 5.46 -0.38
C VAL A 340 1.63 5.45 -1.80
N LEU A 341 2.09 6.61 -2.30
CA LEU A 341 2.78 6.69 -3.59
C LEU A 341 4.03 5.81 -3.63
N ARG A 342 4.92 5.96 -2.64
CA ARG A 342 6.18 5.20 -2.53
C ARG A 342 5.93 3.70 -2.45
N GLU A 343 4.98 3.29 -1.61
CA GLU A 343 4.59 1.88 -1.47
C GLU A 343 4.02 1.29 -2.76
N ARG A 344 3.22 2.06 -3.50
CA ARG A 344 2.73 1.63 -4.82
C ARG A 344 3.84 1.50 -5.84
N ILE A 345 4.81 2.43 -5.85
CA ILE A 345 5.99 2.34 -6.70
C ILE A 345 6.80 1.07 -6.35
N ARG A 346 7.10 0.84 -5.07
CA ARG A 346 7.83 -0.36 -4.59
C ARG A 346 7.13 -1.66 -4.97
N LYS A 347 5.81 -1.75 -4.73
CA LYS A 347 4.97 -2.91 -5.11
C LYS A 347 4.94 -3.14 -6.62
N ALA A 348 4.86 -2.06 -7.42
CA ALA A 348 4.87 -2.17 -8.87
C ALA A 348 6.25 -2.57 -9.43
N LEU A 349 7.33 -2.15 -8.76
CA LEU A 349 8.70 -2.54 -9.05
C LEU A 349 9.09 -3.90 -8.48
N GLN A 350 8.28 -4.48 -7.57
CA GLN A 350 8.61 -5.72 -6.84
C GLN A 350 10.00 -5.64 -6.19
N LEU A 351 10.29 -4.49 -5.59
CA LEU A 351 11.56 -4.17 -4.95
C LEU A 351 11.33 -4.09 -3.44
N TYR A 352 12.08 -4.90 -2.69
CA TYR A 352 11.93 -5.02 -1.24
C TYR A 352 13.26 -4.73 -0.54
N SER A 353 13.18 -4.18 0.67
CA SER A 353 14.30 -4.03 1.59
C SER A 353 14.20 -5.06 2.70
N SER A 354 15.34 -5.37 3.32
CA SER A 354 15.42 -6.24 4.51
C SER A 354 15.10 -5.50 5.82
N GLU A 355 14.71 -4.23 5.77
CA GLU A 355 14.42 -3.43 6.97
C GLU A 355 13.08 -3.83 7.62
N PRO A 356 12.99 -3.82 8.96
CA PRO A 356 11.79 -4.27 9.67
C PRO A 356 10.63 -3.28 9.48
N THR A 357 9.52 -3.76 8.90
CA THR A 357 8.23 -3.06 8.88
C THR A 357 7.52 -3.18 10.24
N GLU A 358 6.54 -2.32 10.50
CA GLU A 358 5.68 -2.42 11.69
C GLU A 358 5.10 -3.85 11.82
N PRO A 359 5.23 -4.50 12.99
CA PRO A 359 4.84 -5.90 13.12
C PRO A 359 3.32 -6.06 13.05
N TYR A 360 2.88 -7.07 12.31
CA TYR A 360 1.47 -7.46 12.25
C TYR A 360 0.96 -7.94 13.62
N LEU A 361 -0.36 -7.96 13.78
CA LEU A 361 -0.98 -8.60 14.94
C LEU A 361 -0.69 -10.10 14.87
N SER A 362 0.00 -10.60 15.89
CA SER A 362 0.43 -11.97 16.10
C SER A 362 0.08 -12.41 17.52
N SER A 363 0.43 -13.65 17.89
CA SER A 363 0.26 -14.11 19.27
C SER A 363 1.13 -13.37 20.28
N GLN A 364 2.23 -12.74 19.84
CA GLN A 364 3.19 -12.07 20.72
C GLN A 364 2.69 -10.69 21.19
N ASN A 365 1.97 -9.97 20.34
CA ASN A 365 1.45 -8.62 20.62
C ASN A 365 -0.09 -8.60 20.80
N TYR A 366 -0.71 -9.76 20.99
CA TYR A 366 -2.17 -9.90 21.16
C TYR A 366 -2.73 -9.08 22.33
N ASN A 367 -1.93 -8.85 23.38
CA ASN A 367 -2.33 -8.08 24.55
C ASN A 367 -2.49 -6.57 24.27
N GLU A 368 -1.89 -6.04 23.18
CA GLU A 368 -2.02 -4.63 22.78
C GLU A 368 -3.48 -4.24 22.47
N LEU A 369 -4.31 -5.22 22.08
CA LEU A 369 -5.73 -5.06 21.75
C LEU A 369 -6.57 -4.49 22.91
N PHE A 370 -6.10 -4.66 24.15
CA PHE A 370 -6.85 -4.31 25.36
C PHE A 370 -6.29 -3.09 26.07
N SER A 371 -5.48 -2.28 25.37
CA SER A 371 -5.00 -1.00 25.87
C SER A 371 -6.12 0.05 25.98
N ASN A 372 -5.78 1.22 26.52
CA ASN A 372 -6.70 2.36 26.58
C ASN A 372 -6.99 2.98 25.20
N GLN A 373 -6.31 2.55 24.15
CA GLN A 373 -6.56 3.02 22.78
C GLN A 373 -7.85 2.39 22.22
N THR A 374 -8.59 3.16 21.43
CA THR A 374 -9.73 2.64 20.67
C THR A 374 -9.19 1.90 19.44
N ILE A 375 -9.37 0.58 19.42
CA ILE A 375 -8.88 -0.32 18.36
C ILE A 375 -10.10 -0.94 17.67
N TRP A 376 -10.10 -0.99 16.34
CA TRP A 376 -11.14 -1.66 15.57
C TRP A 376 -10.60 -2.81 14.74
N PHE A 377 -11.32 -3.92 14.71
CA PHE A 377 -11.18 -4.94 13.69
C PHE A 377 -12.11 -4.65 12.52
N VAL A 378 -11.60 -4.75 11.30
CA VAL A 378 -12.41 -4.67 10.07
C VAL A 378 -12.31 -6.00 9.32
N ASP A 379 -13.46 -6.64 9.11
CA ASP A 379 -13.59 -7.86 8.31
C ASP A 379 -14.46 -7.63 7.06
N ASP A 380 -13.87 -7.82 5.88
CA ASP A 380 -14.53 -7.66 4.58
C ASP A 380 -15.00 -8.99 3.98
N THR A 381 -14.87 -10.10 4.71
CA THR A 381 -15.12 -11.46 4.20
C THR A 381 -16.54 -11.64 3.64
N ASN A 382 -17.54 -11.05 4.29
CA ASN A 382 -18.95 -11.20 3.92
C ASN A 382 -19.56 -9.97 3.23
N VAL A 383 -18.73 -9.09 2.66
CA VAL A 383 -19.20 -7.87 1.98
C VAL A 383 -19.77 -8.19 0.60
N TYR A 384 -19.06 -8.97 -0.21
CA TYR A 384 -19.53 -9.39 -1.52
C TYR A 384 -19.80 -10.90 -1.52
N ARG A 385 -21.08 -11.24 -1.34
CA ARG A 385 -21.57 -12.63 -1.31
C ARG A 385 -22.35 -12.93 -2.58
N VAL A 386 -22.23 -14.16 -3.07
CA VAL A 386 -22.89 -14.61 -4.30
C VAL A 386 -23.59 -15.94 -4.09
N THR A 387 -24.73 -16.11 -4.76
CA THR A 387 -25.39 -17.40 -4.96
C THR A 387 -25.16 -17.87 -6.39
N ILE A 388 -24.80 -19.13 -6.54
CA ILE A 388 -24.56 -19.75 -7.85
C ILE A 388 -25.86 -20.37 -8.34
N HIS A 389 -26.26 -20.04 -9.56
CA HIS A 389 -27.40 -20.65 -10.24
C HIS A 389 -26.96 -21.15 -11.61
N LYS A 390 -27.68 -22.14 -12.14
CA LYS A 390 -27.41 -22.71 -13.46
C LYS A 390 -28.32 -22.02 -14.49
N THR A 391 -27.75 -21.51 -15.58
CA THR A 391 -28.53 -20.98 -16.70
C THR A 391 -29.17 -22.11 -17.50
N PHE A 392 -30.12 -21.76 -18.36
CA PHE A 392 -30.77 -22.70 -19.27
C PHE A 392 -29.75 -23.43 -20.18
N GLU A 393 -28.71 -22.71 -20.61
CA GLU A 393 -27.60 -23.24 -21.42
C GLU A 393 -26.64 -24.15 -20.64
N GLY A 394 -26.87 -24.32 -19.34
CA GLY A 394 -26.07 -25.16 -18.46
C GLY A 394 -24.85 -24.49 -17.83
N ASN A 395 -24.61 -23.21 -18.11
CA ASN A 395 -23.51 -22.44 -17.52
C ASN A 395 -23.83 -22.05 -16.07
N LEU A 396 -22.81 -22.00 -15.21
CA LEU A 396 -22.94 -21.52 -13.85
C LEU A 396 -22.78 -19.99 -13.81
N THR A 397 -23.79 -19.29 -13.34
CA THR A 397 -23.80 -17.83 -13.17
C THR A 397 -23.96 -17.45 -11.71
N THR A 398 -23.38 -16.32 -11.32
CA THR A 398 -23.41 -15.81 -9.94
C THR A 398 -24.38 -14.64 -9.83
N LYS A 399 -25.28 -14.66 -8.83
CA LYS A 399 -26.11 -13.52 -8.44
C LYS A 399 -25.62 -12.97 -7.10
N PRO A 400 -25.43 -11.64 -6.97
CA PRO A 400 -25.06 -11.07 -5.67
C PRO A 400 -26.24 -11.15 -4.70
N ILE A 401 -25.93 -11.34 -3.42
CA ILE A 401 -26.87 -11.18 -2.30
C ILE A 401 -26.38 -10.06 -1.38
N ASN A 402 -27.22 -9.62 -0.45
CA ASN A 402 -26.82 -8.63 0.56
C ASN A 402 -25.57 -9.10 1.30
N GLY A 403 -24.67 -8.18 1.61
CA GLY A 403 -23.48 -8.42 2.40
C GLY A 403 -23.46 -7.55 3.65
N ALA A 404 -22.42 -7.70 4.45
CA ALA A 404 -22.17 -6.81 5.57
C ALA A 404 -20.68 -6.59 5.79
N ILE A 405 -20.34 -5.36 6.18
CA ILE A 405 -19.05 -5.00 6.75
C ILE A 405 -19.15 -5.20 8.26
N PHE A 406 -18.16 -5.88 8.82
CA PHE A 406 -18.09 -6.15 10.25
C PHE A 406 -16.96 -5.31 10.85
N ILE A 407 -17.31 -4.33 11.69
CA ILE A 407 -16.36 -3.46 12.39
C ILE A 407 -16.55 -3.65 13.89
N PHE A 408 -15.52 -4.12 14.58
CA PHE A 408 -15.65 -4.58 15.96
C PHE A 408 -14.59 -4.00 16.89
N ASN A 409 -15.02 -3.50 18.05
CA ASN A 409 -14.14 -3.03 19.11
C ASN A 409 -13.90 -4.17 20.13
N PRO A 410 -12.68 -4.73 20.22
CA PRO A 410 -12.38 -5.87 21.11
C PRO A 410 -12.39 -5.50 22.59
N ARG A 411 -12.28 -4.21 22.95
CA ARG A 411 -12.32 -3.78 24.34
C ARG A 411 -13.75 -3.66 24.85
N THR A 412 -14.61 -2.99 24.08
CA THR A 412 -15.99 -2.68 24.53
C THR A 412 -17.00 -3.73 24.09
N GLY A 413 -16.69 -4.54 23.08
CA GLY A 413 -17.64 -5.48 22.48
C GLY A 413 -18.56 -4.84 21.43
N GLN A 414 -18.44 -3.54 21.20
CA GLN A 414 -19.28 -2.81 20.25
C GLN A 414 -19.01 -3.28 18.81
N LEU A 415 -20.09 -3.62 18.11
CA LEU A 415 -20.10 -4.02 16.71
C LEU A 415 -20.88 -2.98 15.90
N PHE A 416 -20.22 -2.40 14.91
CA PHE A 416 -20.85 -1.66 13.83
C PHE A 416 -21.02 -2.60 12.65
N LEU A 417 -22.27 -3.02 12.41
CA LEU A 417 -22.64 -3.89 11.30
C LEU A 417 -23.26 -3.04 10.19
N LYS A 418 -22.46 -2.73 9.16
CA LYS A 418 -22.96 -2.02 7.97
C LYS A 418 -23.48 -3.01 6.94
N ILE A 419 -24.78 -2.99 6.69
CA ILE A 419 -25.40 -3.81 5.66
C ILE A 419 -25.15 -3.16 4.29
N ILE A 420 -24.66 -3.97 3.34
CA ILE A 420 -24.45 -3.57 1.94
C ILE A 420 -25.50 -4.26 1.08
N HIS A 421 -26.46 -3.47 0.60
CA HIS A 421 -27.55 -3.95 -0.23
C HIS A 421 -27.08 -4.27 -1.67
N THR A 422 -27.77 -5.21 -2.33
CA THR A 422 -27.46 -5.63 -3.71
C THR A 422 -27.43 -4.51 -4.74
N SER A 423 -28.14 -3.41 -4.50
CA SER A 423 -28.18 -2.23 -5.39
C SER A 423 -26.79 -1.61 -5.61
N VAL A 424 -25.88 -1.72 -4.64
CA VAL A 424 -24.51 -1.21 -4.76
C VAL A 424 -23.71 -1.91 -5.87
N TRP A 425 -24.08 -3.14 -6.20
CA TRP A 425 -23.42 -3.94 -7.23
C TRP A 425 -24.01 -3.76 -8.63
N ALA A 426 -25.15 -3.08 -8.75
CA ALA A 426 -25.87 -2.93 -10.01
C ALA A 426 -25.05 -2.13 -11.04
N GLY A 427 -24.96 -2.65 -12.26
CA GLY A 427 -24.21 -2.01 -13.35
C GLY A 427 -22.68 -2.06 -13.23
N GLN A 428 -22.14 -2.65 -12.17
CA GLN A 428 -20.70 -2.68 -11.92
C GLN A 428 -20.06 -4.00 -12.35
N LYS A 429 -18.77 -3.95 -12.73
CA LYS A 429 -17.94 -5.13 -13.04
C LYS A 429 -16.75 -5.21 -12.08
N ARG A 430 -16.10 -6.37 -12.00
CA ARG A 430 -14.95 -6.63 -11.09
C ARG A 430 -15.31 -6.41 -9.60
N LEU A 431 -16.47 -6.94 -9.21
CA LEU A 431 -17.10 -6.74 -7.91
C LEU A 431 -16.21 -7.14 -6.72
N GLY A 432 -15.34 -8.14 -6.87
CA GLY A 432 -14.40 -8.53 -5.80
C GLY A 432 -13.37 -7.45 -5.45
N GLN A 433 -12.99 -6.59 -6.40
CA GLN A 433 -12.16 -5.42 -6.10
C GLN A 433 -13.03 -4.29 -5.55
N LEU A 434 -14.17 -4.01 -6.19
CA LEU A 434 -15.12 -2.98 -5.75
C LEU A 434 -15.54 -3.16 -4.30
N ALA A 435 -15.77 -4.39 -3.85
CA ALA A 435 -16.13 -4.72 -2.48
C ALA A 435 -15.14 -4.13 -1.47
N LYS A 436 -13.84 -4.30 -1.69
CA LYS A 436 -12.78 -3.78 -0.81
C LYS A 436 -12.76 -2.25 -0.76
N TRP A 437 -12.93 -1.60 -1.91
CA TRP A 437 -12.98 -0.14 -1.99
C TRP A 437 -14.24 0.41 -1.31
N LYS A 438 -15.40 -0.22 -1.54
CA LYS A 438 -16.64 0.14 -0.84
C LYS A 438 -16.55 -0.09 0.67
N THR A 439 -15.88 -1.15 1.10
CA THR A 439 -15.60 -1.35 2.52
C THR A 439 -14.76 -0.21 3.10
N ALA A 440 -13.67 0.17 2.45
CA ALA A 440 -12.81 1.25 2.93
C ALA A 440 -13.52 2.62 2.92
N GLU A 441 -14.36 2.89 1.91
CA GLU A 441 -15.19 4.09 1.82
C GLU A 441 -16.18 4.19 2.98
N GLU A 442 -16.92 3.11 3.27
CA GLU A 442 -17.88 3.07 4.38
C GLU A 442 -17.20 3.13 5.76
N VAL A 443 -16.03 2.51 5.92
CA VAL A 443 -15.22 2.64 7.15
C VAL A 443 -14.77 4.08 7.35
N ALA A 444 -14.26 4.74 6.31
CA ALA A 444 -13.87 6.15 6.39
C ALA A 444 -15.08 7.07 6.67
N ALA A 445 -16.23 6.79 6.05
CA ALA A 445 -17.47 7.54 6.31
C ALA A 445 -17.94 7.38 7.76
N LEU A 446 -17.85 6.16 8.33
CA LEU A 446 -18.15 5.93 9.74
C LEU A 446 -17.22 6.72 10.67
N ILE A 447 -15.91 6.73 10.39
CA ILE A 447 -14.94 7.49 11.21
C ILE A 447 -15.24 9.00 11.15
N ARG A 448 -15.59 9.53 9.98
CA ARG A 448 -16.03 10.93 9.82
C ARG A 448 -17.30 11.26 10.61
N SER A 449 -18.19 10.29 10.80
CA SER A 449 -19.43 10.49 11.54
C SER A 449 -19.26 10.49 13.06
N LEU A 450 -18.12 10.00 13.56
CA LEU A 450 -17.84 9.91 14.99
C LEU A 450 -17.09 11.16 15.51
N PRO A 451 -17.36 11.59 16.75
CA PRO A 451 -16.55 12.57 17.45
C PRO A 451 -15.08 12.15 17.53
N VAL A 452 -14.16 13.10 17.58
CA VAL A 452 -12.70 12.85 17.55
C VAL A 452 -12.24 11.98 18.73
N GLU A 453 -12.95 12.04 19.86
CA GLU A 453 -12.70 11.24 21.05
C GLU A 453 -13.01 9.75 20.85
N GLU A 454 -13.98 9.43 20.00
CA GLU A 454 -14.41 8.06 19.70
C GLU A 454 -13.70 7.47 18.47
N GLN A 455 -12.96 8.29 17.72
CA GLN A 455 -12.22 7.82 16.55
C GLN A 455 -11.16 6.78 16.94
N PRO A 456 -11.01 5.69 16.16
CA PRO A 456 -10.03 4.67 16.46
C PRO A 456 -8.62 5.23 16.31
N LYS A 457 -7.71 4.86 17.21
CA LYS A 457 -6.26 5.11 17.03
C LYS A 457 -5.61 4.04 16.17
N GLN A 458 -6.21 2.84 16.12
CA GLN A 458 -5.69 1.73 15.34
C GLN A 458 -6.83 0.94 14.67
N ILE A 459 -6.63 0.57 13.41
CA ILE A 459 -7.50 -0.31 12.64
C ILE A 459 -6.72 -1.54 12.23
N ILE A 460 -7.22 -2.71 12.63
CA ILE A 460 -6.63 -4.01 12.31
C ILE A 460 -7.50 -4.72 11.29
N VAL A 461 -6.94 -5.04 10.13
CA VAL A 461 -7.66 -5.77 9.07
C VAL A 461 -7.39 -7.27 9.13
N THR A 462 -8.45 -8.06 8.97
CA THR A 462 -8.35 -9.53 8.89
C THR A 462 -7.70 -10.00 7.59
N ARG A 463 -7.85 -9.24 6.50
CA ARG A 463 -7.39 -9.60 5.15
C ARG A 463 -6.46 -8.53 4.59
N LYS A 464 -5.24 -8.92 4.21
CA LYS A 464 -4.20 -8.02 3.65
C LYS A 464 -4.68 -7.17 2.46
N GLY A 465 -5.69 -7.65 1.73
CA GLY A 465 -6.28 -6.93 0.60
C GLY A 465 -6.98 -5.61 0.96
N MET A 466 -7.30 -5.39 2.24
CA MET A 466 -7.94 -4.18 2.75
C MET A 466 -6.96 -3.06 3.15
N LEU A 467 -5.66 -3.37 3.31
CA LEU A 467 -4.64 -2.40 3.74
C LEU A 467 -4.58 -1.20 2.79
N ASP A 468 -4.30 -1.42 1.51
CA ASP A 468 -4.16 -0.34 0.51
C ASP A 468 -5.45 0.48 0.32
N PRO A 469 -6.66 -0.11 0.19
CA PRO A 469 -7.89 0.68 0.17
C PRO A 469 -8.07 1.57 1.41
N LEU A 470 -7.80 1.07 2.62
CA LEU A 470 -7.92 1.87 3.85
C LEU A 470 -6.87 2.96 3.93
N GLU A 471 -5.59 2.67 3.63
CA GLU A 471 -4.53 3.68 3.58
C GLU A 471 -4.90 4.86 2.67
N VAL A 472 -5.57 4.58 1.55
CA VAL A 472 -5.98 5.60 0.57
C VAL A 472 -7.21 6.39 1.03
N HIS A 473 -8.16 5.75 1.71
CA HIS A 473 -9.39 6.41 2.17
C HIS A 473 -9.23 7.14 3.50
N LEU A 474 -8.21 6.78 4.29
CA LEU A 474 -7.91 7.36 5.59
C LEU A 474 -6.76 8.38 5.56
N LEU A 475 -6.39 8.90 4.39
CA LEU A 475 -5.40 9.98 4.27
C LEU A 475 -5.80 11.25 5.04
N ASP A 476 -7.11 11.49 5.17
CA ASP A 476 -7.66 12.60 5.97
C ASP A 476 -7.47 12.36 7.49
N PHE A 477 -7.06 11.15 7.89
CA PHE A 477 -6.91 10.71 9.27
C PHE A 477 -5.48 10.19 9.54
N PRO A 478 -4.46 11.05 9.53
CA PRO A 478 -3.05 10.64 9.61
C PRO A 478 -2.67 9.95 10.92
N ASN A 479 -3.47 10.15 11.98
CA ASN A 479 -3.21 9.60 13.31
C ASN A 479 -3.71 8.15 13.49
N ILE A 480 -4.36 7.56 12.48
CA ILE A 480 -4.92 6.20 12.55
C ILE A 480 -3.90 5.20 11.99
N VAL A 481 -3.42 4.31 12.84
CA VAL A 481 -2.49 3.23 12.45
C VAL A 481 -3.27 2.09 11.80
N ILE A 482 -2.87 1.67 10.60
CA ILE A 482 -3.52 0.56 9.88
C ILE A 482 -2.59 -0.66 9.92
N LYS A 483 -3.02 -1.73 10.60
CA LYS A 483 -2.21 -2.94 10.81
C LYS A 483 -2.87 -4.18 10.21
N GLY A 484 -2.06 -5.09 9.67
CA GLY A 484 -2.51 -6.42 9.24
C GLY A 484 -2.55 -7.42 10.39
N SER A 485 -3.42 -8.43 10.30
CA SER A 485 -3.42 -9.57 11.23
C SER A 485 -2.81 -10.82 10.59
N GLU A 486 -1.89 -11.47 11.29
CA GLU A 486 -1.47 -12.86 11.00
C GLU A 486 -2.45 -13.87 11.61
N LEU A 487 -3.14 -13.48 12.69
CA LEU A 487 -4.18 -14.27 13.32
C LEU A 487 -5.43 -14.29 12.42
N GLN A 488 -5.84 -15.48 11.99
CA GLN A 488 -7.08 -15.66 11.25
C GLN A 488 -8.27 -15.75 12.21
N LEU A 489 -8.84 -14.61 12.59
CA LEU A 489 -10.00 -14.54 13.48
C LEU A 489 -11.30 -14.95 12.76
N PRO A 490 -12.23 -15.67 13.42
CA PRO A 490 -13.39 -16.28 12.78
C PRO A 490 -14.61 -15.34 12.72
N PHE A 491 -14.43 -14.03 12.52
CA PHE A 491 -15.52 -13.05 12.53
C PHE A 491 -16.62 -13.34 11.48
N GLN A 492 -16.24 -13.90 10.34
CA GLN A 492 -17.19 -14.37 9.33
C GLN A 492 -18.27 -15.34 9.86
N ALA A 493 -17.96 -16.11 10.91
CA ALA A 493 -18.91 -17.06 11.49
C ALA A 493 -20.00 -16.36 12.33
N CYS A 494 -19.77 -15.12 12.76
CA CYS A 494 -20.76 -14.34 13.49
C CYS A 494 -22.03 -14.14 12.66
N LEU A 495 -21.90 -13.98 11.33
CA LEU A 495 -23.05 -13.81 10.45
C LEU A 495 -23.85 -15.10 10.21
N LYS A 496 -23.43 -16.24 10.77
CA LYS A 496 -24.22 -17.49 10.77
C LYS A 496 -25.24 -17.55 11.91
N VAL A 497 -25.18 -16.62 12.86
CA VAL A 497 -26.20 -16.45 13.89
C VAL A 497 -27.45 -15.88 13.23
N GLU A 498 -28.60 -16.50 13.50
CA GLU A 498 -29.89 -16.21 12.84
C GLU A 498 -30.26 -14.73 12.94
N LYS A 499 -30.05 -14.12 14.11
CA LYS A 499 -30.31 -12.69 14.36
C LYS A 499 -29.59 -11.78 13.35
N PHE A 500 -28.34 -12.08 13.02
CA PHE A 500 -27.58 -11.31 12.01
C PHE A 500 -27.91 -11.74 10.58
N GLY A 501 -28.03 -13.04 10.33
CA GLY A 501 -28.33 -13.60 9.02
C GLY A 501 -29.64 -13.09 8.46
N ASP A 502 -30.72 -13.17 9.25
CA ASP A 502 -32.06 -12.72 8.87
C ASP A 502 -32.11 -11.21 8.65
N LEU A 503 -31.45 -10.44 9.53
CA LEU A 503 -31.37 -8.99 9.42
C LEU A 503 -30.73 -8.56 8.10
N ILE A 504 -29.61 -9.19 7.72
CA ILE A 504 -28.90 -8.88 6.47
C ILE A 504 -29.73 -9.31 5.25
N LEU A 505 -30.38 -10.47 5.30
CA LEU A 505 -31.16 -10.99 4.16
C LEU A 505 -32.46 -10.22 3.93
N LYS A 506 -33.13 -9.75 4.99
CA LYS A 506 -34.40 -9.01 4.90
C LYS A 506 -34.23 -7.52 4.63
N ALA A 507 -33.03 -6.97 4.77
CA ALA A 507 -32.77 -5.55 4.54
C ALA A 507 -33.02 -5.15 3.07
N THR A 508 -33.79 -4.08 2.88
CA THR A 508 -34.12 -3.49 1.57
C THR A 508 -33.21 -2.32 1.20
N GLU A 509 -32.47 -1.77 2.16
CA GLU A 509 -31.56 -0.64 1.98
C GLU A 509 -30.25 -0.80 2.78
N PRO A 510 -29.17 -0.11 2.38
CA PRO A 510 -27.94 -0.06 3.18
C PRO A 510 -28.16 0.69 4.49
N GLN A 511 -27.92 0.04 5.63
CA GLN A 511 -28.09 0.64 6.96
C GLN A 511 -26.95 0.24 7.90
N MET A 512 -26.67 1.10 8.87
CA MET A 512 -25.73 0.82 9.96
C MET A 512 -26.51 0.33 11.18
N VAL A 513 -26.13 -0.82 11.73
CA VAL A 513 -26.78 -1.38 12.92
C VAL A 513 -25.74 -1.61 14.01
N LEU A 514 -26.04 -1.14 15.22
CA LEU A 514 -25.18 -1.26 16.38
C LEU A 514 -25.55 -2.49 17.20
N PHE A 515 -24.54 -3.23 17.64
CA PHE A 515 -24.69 -4.35 18.56
C PHE A 515 -23.57 -4.32 19.61
N ASN A 516 -23.75 -5.08 20.69
CA ASN A 516 -22.67 -5.39 21.62
C ASN A 516 -22.51 -6.92 21.69
N LEU A 517 -21.40 -7.45 21.17
CA LEU A 517 -21.15 -8.90 21.14
C LEU A 517 -20.82 -9.50 22.50
N TYR A 518 -20.52 -8.66 23.50
CA TYR A 518 -20.30 -9.11 24.87
C TYR A 518 -21.56 -9.14 25.70
N ASP A 519 -22.70 -8.65 25.19
CA ASP A 519 -23.93 -8.51 25.96
C ASP A 519 -23.60 -7.85 27.32
N ASP A 520 -23.78 -8.60 28.42
CA ASP A 520 -23.53 -8.17 29.80
C ASP A 520 -22.23 -8.71 30.42
N TRP A 521 -21.37 -9.40 29.66
CA TRP A 521 -20.20 -10.09 30.21
C TRP A 521 -19.22 -9.16 30.94
N LEU A 522 -19.07 -7.91 30.49
CA LEU A 522 -18.14 -6.95 31.09
C LEU A 522 -18.49 -6.57 32.55
N LYS A 523 -19.69 -6.92 33.04
CA LYS A 523 -20.06 -6.77 34.46
C LYS A 523 -19.30 -7.75 35.37
N SER A 524 -18.91 -8.92 34.85
CA SER A 524 -18.34 -10.02 35.64
C SER A 524 -16.97 -10.51 35.17
N ILE A 525 -16.59 -10.25 33.92
CA ILE A 525 -15.30 -10.67 33.36
C ILE A 525 -14.59 -9.53 32.65
N SER A 526 -13.25 -9.64 32.54
CA SER A 526 -12.42 -8.68 31.81
C SER A 526 -12.72 -8.70 30.30
N SER A 527 -12.39 -7.60 29.61
CA SER A 527 -12.48 -7.50 28.16
C SER A 527 -11.64 -8.56 27.44
N TYR A 528 -10.46 -8.91 27.98
CA TYR A 528 -9.61 -9.98 27.46
C TYR A 528 -10.31 -11.34 27.52
N THR A 529 -10.92 -11.67 28.66
CA THR A 529 -11.65 -12.93 28.85
C THR A 529 -12.91 -12.97 27.99
N ALA A 530 -13.65 -11.86 27.90
CA ALA A 530 -14.85 -11.73 27.06
C ALA A 530 -14.51 -11.91 25.57
N PHE A 531 -13.42 -11.31 25.10
CA PHE A 531 -12.94 -11.51 23.74
C PHE A 531 -12.54 -12.96 23.49
N SER A 532 -11.81 -13.57 24.42
CA SER A 532 -11.39 -14.97 24.30
C SER A 532 -12.59 -15.92 24.23
N ARG A 533 -13.60 -15.72 25.09
CA ARG A 533 -14.90 -16.43 25.03
C ARG A 533 -15.57 -16.25 23.67
N LEU A 534 -15.68 -15.01 23.18
CA LEU A 534 -16.27 -14.72 21.88
C LEU A 534 -15.54 -15.46 20.75
N ILE A 535 -14.21 -15.41 20.72
CA ILE A 535 -13.42 -16.12 19.69
C ILE A 535 -13.64 -17.62 19.77
N LEU A 536 -13.76 -18.19 20.97
CA LEU A 536 -14.00 -19.61 21.19
C LEU A 536 -15.38 -20.03 20.64
N ILE A 537 -16.42 -19.24 20.92
CA ILE A 537 -17.76 -19.42 20.37
C ILE A 537 -17.76 -19.31 18.84
N LEU A 538 -17.19 -18.23 18.29
CA LEU A 538 -17.15 -18.00 16.85
C LEU A 538 -16.34 -19.06 16.12
N ARG A 539 -15.26 -19.56 16.72
CA ARG A 539 -14.46 -20.65 16.14
C ARG A 539 -15.24 -21.95 16.12
N ALA A 540 -15.96 -22.28 17.20
CA ALA A 540 -16.83 -23.44 17.25
C ALA A 540 -17.94 -23.36 16.18
N LEU A 541 -18.61 -22.22 16.03
CA LEU A 541 -19.61 -21.99 14.97
C LEU A 541 -19.01 -22.04 13.55
N HIS A 542 -17.74 -21.65 13.40
CA HIS A 542 -17.03 -21.76 12.13
C HIS A 542 -16.80 -23.22 11.75
N VAL A 543 -16.34 -24.02 12.71
CA VAL A 543 -15.94 -25.42 12.56
C VAL A 543 -17.15 -26.36 12.43
N ASN A 544 -18.08 -26.29 13.39
CA ASN A 544 -19.28 -27.11 13.42
C ASN A 544 -20.46 -26.30 13.98
N ASN A 545 -21.20 -25.69 13.06
CA ASN A 545 -22.31 -24.79 13.39
C ASN A 545 -23.41 -25.49 14.19
N ASP A 546 -23.78 -26.70 13.80
CA ASP A 546 -24.93 -27.40 14.38
C ASP A 546 -24.62 -27.84 15.82
N LYS A 547 -23.46 -28.50 16.04
CA LYS A 547 -23.05 -28.90 17.39
C LYS A 547 -22.82 -27.70 18.31
N ALA A 548 -22.19 -26.64 17.81
CA ALA A 548 -21.97 -25.44 18.61
C ALA A 548 -23.30 -24.81 19.06
N LYS A 549 -24.32 -24.77 18.20
CA LYS A 549 -25.66 -24.27 18.57
C LYS A 549 -26.33 -25.14 19.62
N VAL A 550 -26.23 -26.47 19.51
CA VAL A 550 -26.75 -27.41 20.52
C VAL A 550 -26.02 -27.21 21.86
N THR A 551 -24.70 -27.02 21.85
CA THR A 551 -23.91 -26.73 23.05
C THR A 551 -24.29 -25.40 23.70
N LEU A 552 -24.57 -24.36 22.90
CA LEU A 552 -24.96 -23.05 23.42
C LEU A 552 -26.40 -23.04 23.98
N LYS A 553 -27.31 -23.81 23.38
CA LYS A 553 -28.73 -23.89 23.78
C LYS A 553 -29.15 -25.36 23.97
N PRO A 554 -28.67 -26.03 25.04
CA PRO A 554 -28.92 -27.46 25.24
C PRO A 554 -30.35 -27.75 25.72
N ASP A 555 -30.99 -26.80 26.39
CA ASP A 555 -32.32 -26.96 26.98
C ASP A 555 -33.21 -25.75 26.73
N LYS A 556 -34.53 -25.96 26.69
CA LYS A 556 -35.55 -24.92 26.47
C LYS A 556 -35.58 -23.87 27.58
N THR A 557 -35.09 -24.23 28.77
CA THR A 557 -34.93 -23.33 29.92
C THR A 557 -33.86 -22.26 29.68
N THR A 558 -32.89 -22.49 28.77
CA THR A 558 -31.86 -21.52 28.42
C THR A 558 -32.43 -20.45 27.48
N ILE A 559 -32.77 -19.30 28.06
CA ILE A 559 -33.33 -18.16 27.33
C ILE A 559 -32.23 -17.21 26.84
N THR A 560 -32.45 -16.62 25.66
CA THR A 560 -31.68 -15.48 25.16
C THR A 560 -32.60 -14.27 25.22
N GLU A 561 -32.18 -13.23 25.91
CA GLU A 561 -32.96 -12.00 25.98
C GLU A 561 -33.07 -11.33 24.60
N PRO A 562 -34.17 -10.64 24.27
CA PRO A 562 -34.38 -10.08 22.94
C PRO A 562 -33.28 -9.09 22.49
N HIS A 563 -32.71 -8.34 23.45
CA HIS A 563 -31.65 -7.39 23.20
C HIS A 563 -30.25 -8.04 23.19
N HIS A 564 -30.09 -9.22 23.77
CA HIS A 564 -28.84 -9.99 23.76
C HIS A 564 -28.67 -10.86 22.51
N ILE A 565 -27.45 -11.34 22.31
CA ILE A 565 -27.09 -12.24 21.20
C ILE A 565 -26.89 -13.65 21.73
N TRP A 566 -26.22 -13.78 22.86
CA TRP A 566 -25.87 -15.06 23.48
C TRP A 566 -26.86 -15.44 24.59
N PRO A 567 -27.01 -16.74 24.90
CA PRO A 567 -27.84 -17.19 26.02
C PRO A 567 -27.38 -16.58 27.35
N THR A 568 -28.34 -16.23 28.21
CA THR A 568 -28.05 -15.73 29.55
C THR A 568 -27.68 -16.91 30.44
N LEU A 569 -26.38 -17.07 30.73
CA LEU A 569 -25.83 -18.15 31.55
C LEU A 569 -25.06 -17.59 32.75
N THR A 570 -25.00 -18.37 33.83
CA THR A 570 -24.16 -18.10 35.01
C THR A 570 -22.68 -18.32 34.69
N ALA A 571 -21.78 -17.81 35.56
CA ALA A 571 -20.34 -17.95 35.37
C ALA A 571 -19.88 -19.42 35.31
N GLU A 572 -20.47 -20.30 36.14
CA GLU A 572 -20.14 -21.73 36.17
C GLU A 572 -20.60 -22.47 34.90
N GLU A 573 -21.78 -22.13 34.39
CA GLU A 573 -22.30 -22.67 33.13
C GLU A 573 -21.44 -22.23 31.95
N TRP A 574 -21.01 -20.97 31.92
CA TRP A 574 -20.09 -20.47 30.91
C TRP A 574 -18.78 -21.26 30.89
N ILE A 575 -18.20 -21.56 32.04
CA ILE A 575 -16.98 -22.38 32.12
C ILE A 575 -17.20 -23.77 31.49
N LYS A 576 -18.32 -24.43 31.81
CA LYS A 576 -18.67 -25.74 31.22
C LYS A 576 -18.83 -25.66 29.70
N VAL A 577 -19.54 -24.64 29.21
CA VAL A 577 -19.74 -24.41 27.78
C VAL A 577 -18.41 -24.11 27.08
N GLU A 578 -17.54 -23.29 27.66
CA GLU A 578 -16.21 -22.99 27.11
C GLU A 578 -15.35 -24.24 26.95
N TYR A 579 -15.34 -25.15 27.94
CA TYR A 579 -14.66 -26.44 27.82
C TYR A 579 -15.22 -27.29 26.68
N GLN A 580 -16.55 -27.41 26.58
CA GLN A 580 -17.19 -28.19 25.51
C GLN A 580 -16.89 -27.63 24.12
N LEU A 581 -16.91 -26.30 23.96
CA LEU A 581 -16.58 -25.65 22.70
C LEU A 581 -15.09 -25.79 22.36
N LYS A 582 -14.20 -25.76 23.36
CA LYS A 582 -12.76 -26.00 23.18
C LYS A 582 -12.52 -27.42 22.68
N ASP A 583 -13.13 -28.41 23.33
CA ASP A 583 -13.01 -29.82 22.95
C ASP A 583 -13.55 -30.07 21.54
N LEU A 584 -14.66 -29.42 21.17
CA LEU A 584 -15.20 -29.48 19.81
C LEU A 584 -14.19 -28.97 18.76
N ILE A 585 -13.52 -27.86 19.04
CA ILE A 585 -12.51 -27.27 18.14
C ILE A 585 -11.29 -28.19 18.03
N LEU A 586 -10.77 -28.68 19.16
CA LEU A 586 -9.58 -29.56 19.17
C LEU A 586 -9.86 -30.90 18.50
N ALA A 587 -11.03 -31.49 18.76
CA ALA A 587 -11.43 -32.76 18.15
C ALA A 587 -11.58 -32.64 16.62
N ASP A 588 -12.18 -31.56 16.12
CA ASP A 588 -12.26 -31.32 14.66
C ASP A 588 -10.87 -31.09 14.05
N TYR A 589 -10.01 -30.33 14.74
CA TYR A 589 -8.64 -30.10 14.28
C TYR A 589 -7.85 -31.41 14.20
N GLY A 590 -7.87 -32.24 15.24
CA GLY A 590 -7.24 -33.56 15.23
C GLY A 590 -7.81 -34.45 14.13
N LYS A 591 -9.13 -34.49 13.96
CA LYS A 591 -9.77 -35.27 12.89
C LYS A 591 -9.33 -34.85 11.48
N LYS A 592 -9.14 -33.55 11.24
CA LYS A 592 -8.71 -33.03 9.92
C LYS A 592 -7.23 -33.23 9.66
N ASN A 593 -6.39 -33.20 10.70
CA ASN A 593 -4.94 -33.26 10.56
C ASN A 593 -4.33 -34.64 10.86
N LYS A 594 -5.16 -35.61 11.29
CA LYS A 594 -4.79 -36.98 11.67
C LYS A 594 -3.64 -37.01 12.68
#